data_AF-A0A951XJ18-F1
#
_entry.id   AF-A0A951XJ18-F1
#
_cell.length_a   1.000
_cell.length_b   1.000
_cell.length_c   1.000
_cell.angle_alpha   90.00
_cell.angle_beta   90.00
_cell.angle_gamma   90.00
#
_symmetry.space_group_name_H-M   'P 1'
#
loop_
_entity.id
_entity.type
_entity.pdbx_description
1 polymer ?
#
loop_
_entity_poly.entity_id
_entity_poly.type
_entity_poly.pdbx_seq_one_letter_code
_entity_poly.pdbx_strand_id
1 'polypeptide(L)'
;MALPPSSALMRLSFFVALVLLLLPPGSATETASKWEAQVAALESSHHQVAPPKHAVLFIGSSSIRGWRDIAKDFPDLPVINHGFGGSQISDSIVYFERLVLPFKPRLVVFYAGTNDLAAGKSPETVAADFRAFCAKMHTSLPETKILFIGLVMAPARWELREKMALTNTLIAAFCASDPRRALIDLNPHMMTPDGQARLDLYIGDRLHMNRRGYKIWQEALNPLLVD
;
A
#
# COMPACT_ATOMS: atom_id res chain seq x y z
N MET A 1 -73.34 -42.62 -18.95
CA MET A 1 -72.20 -43.25 -18.25
C MET A 1 -71.20 -42.13 -17.95
N ALA A 2 -70.97 -41.84 -16.67
CA ALA A 2 -69.90 -41.05 -16.05
C ALA A 2 -69.51 -39.63 -16.58
N LEU A 3 -69.69 -38.60 -15.74
CA LEU A 3 -68.84 -37.39 -15.67
C LEU A 3 -67.60 -37.71 -14.79
N PRO A 4 -66.41 -37.06 -14.90
CA PRO A 4 -66.18 -35.66 -14.44
C PRO A 4 -64.97 -34.93 -15.14
N PRO A 5 -64.27 -33.94 -14.53
CA PRO A 5 -64.70 -32.55 -14.31
C PRO A 5 -63.72 -31.49 -14.89
N SER A 6 -64.14 -30.24 -14.73
CA SER A 6 -63.43 -28.96 -14.79
C SER A 6 -61.94 -28.96 -14.43
N SER A 7 -61.11 -28.33 -15.27
CA SER A 7 -59.73 -27.93 -14.95
C SER A 7 -59.66 -26.43 -14.65
N ALA A 8 -59.20 -26.15 -13.44
CA ALA A 8 -59.10 -24.83 -12.84
C ALA A 8 -57.93 -24.01 -13.42
N LEU A 9 -58.16 -22.70 -13.53
CA LEU A 9 -57.13 -21.69 -13.78
C LEU A 9 -56.08 -21.71 -12.66
N MET A 10 -54.88 -22.19 -12.97
CA MET A 10 -53.72 -22.14 -12.08
C MET A 10 -53.16 -20.71 -12.10
N ARG A 11 -53.44 -19.93 -11.05
CA ARG A 11 -52.79 -18.63 -10.80
C ARG A 11 -51.35 -18.89 -10.36
N LEU A 12 -50.40 -18.46 -11.17
CA LEU A 12 -48.97 -18.53 -10.87
C LEU A 12 -48.61 -17.40 -9.89
N SER A 13 -48.58 -17.70 -8.60
CA SER A 13 -48.07 -16.78 -7.57
C SER A 13 -46.55 -16.76 -7.63
N PHE A 14 -45.96 -15.63 -8.05
CA PHE A 14 -44.52 -15.38 -7.97
C PHE A 14 -44.12 -15.19 -6.49
N PHE A 15 -43.43 -16.17 -5.92
CA PHE A 15 -42.70 -16.00 -4.65
C PHE A 15 -41.30 -15.48 -4.99
N VAL A 16 -41.03 -14.20 -4.72
CA VAL A 16 -39.67 -13.66 -4.72
C VAL A 16 -39.03 -14.04 -3.40
N ALA A 17 -38.21 -15.09 -3.41
CA ALA A 17 -37.35 -15.42 -2.27
C ALA A 17 -36.19 -14.43 -2.21
N LEU A 18 -36.24 -13.50 -1.25
CA LEU A 18 -35.13 -12.62 -0.92
C LEU A 18 -34.01 -13.46 -0.25
N VAL A 19 -33.03 -13.87 -1.04
CA VAL A 19 -31.81 -14.49 -0.52
C VAL A 19 -30.95 -13.39 0.09
N LEU A 20 -31.01 -13.25 1.42
CA LEU A 20 -30.00 -12.50 2.18
C LEU A 20 -28.67 -13.26 2.08
N LEU A 21 -27.79 -12.82 1.17
CA LEU A 21 -26.39 -13.25 1.19
C LEU A 21 -25.76 -12.79 2.50
N LEU A 22 -25.54 -13.73 3.42
CA LEU A 22 -24.64 -13.56 4.54
C LEU A 22 -23.22 -13.41 3.99
N LEU A 23 -22.71 -12.19 3.98
CA LEU A 23 -21.29 -11.91 3.70
C LEU A 23 -20.43 -12.67 4.72
N PRO A 24 -19.34 -13.33 4.30
CA PRO A 24 -18.39 -13.93 5.22
C PRO A 24 -17.75 -12.84 6.11
N PRO A 25 -17.48 -13.11 7.40
CA PRO A 25 -16.77 -12.17 8.27
C PRO A 25 -15.35 -11.97 7.73
N GLY A 26 -15.02 -10.71 7.46
CA GLY A 26 -13.80 -10.29 6.75
C GLY A 26 -14.09 -9.35 5.59
N SER A 27 -14.95 -8.35 5.80
CA SER A 27 -15.32 -7.34 4.81
C SER A 27 -14.53 -6.04 5.04
N ALA A 28 -14.36 -5.24 3.98
CA ALA A 28 -13.61 -3.97 3.97
C ALA A 28 -13.93 -2.99 5.12
N THR A 29 -15.10 -3.14 5.76
CA THR A 29 -15.54 -2.42 6.95
C THR A 29 -14.67 -2.66 8.20
N GLU A 30 -14.07 -3.84 8.38
CA GLU A 30 -13.22 -4.13 9.56
C GLU A 30 -11.80 -3.55 9.40
N THR A 31 -11.26 -3.55 8.17
CA THR A 31 -10.01 -2.83 7.83
C THR A 31 -10.17 -1.31 7.89
N ALA A 32 -11.36 -0.80 7.51
CA ALA A 32 -11.69 0.61 7.63
C ALA A 32 -11.75 1.08 9.10
N SER A 33 -12.11 0.21 10.05
CA SER A 33 -12.18 0.62 11.47
C SER A 33 -10.80 0.69 12.13
N LYS A 34 -9.87 -0.22 11.79
CA LYS A 34 -8.56 -0.34 12.48
C LYS A 34 -7.66 0.89 12.32
N TRP A 35 -7.65 1.50 11.14
CA TRP A 35 -6.75 2.61 10.82
C TRP A 35 -7.44 3.97 10.78
N GLU A 36 -8.76 4.02 10.99
CA GLU A 36 -9.57 5.22 10.85
C GLU A 36 -9.00 6.41 11.61
N ALA A 37 -8.64 6.25 12.88
CA ALA A 37 -8.11 7.34 13.69
C ALA A 37 -6.80 7.93 13.13
N GLN A 38 -5.93 7.10 12.55
CA GLN A 38 -4.70 7.57 11.91
C GLN A 38 -5.00 8.24 10.56
N VAL A 39 -5.94 7.71 9.78
CA VAL A 39 -6.36 8.29 8.50
C VAL A 39 -7.04 9.64 8.70
N ALA A 40 -7.96 9.74 9.66
CA ALA A 40 -8.62 10.99 10.01
C ALA A 40 -7.62 12.06 10.50
N ALA A 41 -6.58 11.65 11.24
CA ALA A 41 -5.50 12.55 11.64
C ALA A 41 -4.66 13.04 10.45
N LEU A 42 -4.39 12.16 9.47
CA LEU A 42 -3.73 12.55 8.22
C LEU A 42 -4.58 13.55 7.43
N GLU A 43 -5.87 13.28 7.23
CA GLU A 43 -6.80 14.21 6.57
C GLU A 43 -6.84 15.56 7.30
N SER A 44 -6.89 15.52 8.64
CA SER A 44 -6.90 16.71 9.48
C SER A 44 -5.66 17.58 9.33
N SER A 45 -4.50 16.97 9.07
CA SER A 45 -3.25 17.70 8.83
C SER A 45 -3.25 18.53 7.54
N HIS A 46 -4.18 18.27 6.62
CA HIS A 46 -4.31 18.97 5.33
C HIS A 46 -5.51 19.94 5.28
N HIS A 47 -6.39 19.97 6.28
CA HIS A 47 -7.63 20.76 6.21
C HIS A 47 -7.44 22.29 6.11
N GLN A 48 -6.26 22.81 6.44
CA GLN A 48 -6.01 24.26 6.44
C GLN A 48 -5.25 24.76 5.20
N VAL A 49 -4.73 23.87 4.36
CA VAL A 49 -3.90 24.26 3.21
C VAL A 49 -4.26 23.35 2.04
N ALA A 50 -4.57 23.95 0.88
CA ALA A 50 -4.78 23.17 -0.33
C ALA A 50 -3.54 22.29 -0.61
N PRO A 51 -3.72 21.00 -0.97
CA PRO A 51 -2.62 20.13 -1.34
C PRO A 51 -1.65 20.82 -2.31
N PRO A 52 -0.33 20.74 -2.08
CA PRO A 52 0.62 21.31 -3.02
C PRO A 52 0.45 20.66 -4.39
N LYS A 53 0.46 21.47 -5.45
CA LYS A 53 0.43 20.96 -6.82
C LYS A 53 1.74 20.21 -7.11
N HIS A 54 1.67 19.21 -7.99
CA HIS A 54 2.85 18.42 -8.40
C HIS A 54 3.60 17.75 -7.24
N ALA A 55 2.87 17.38 -6.18
CA ALA A 55 3.44 16.77 -4.99
C ALA A 55 4.03 15.38 -5.24
N VAL A 56 5.03 15.05 -4.44
CA VAL A 56 5.49 13.67 -4.23
C VAL A 56 4.80 13.14 -2.97
N LEU A 57 3.94 12.14 -3.14
CA LEU A 57 3.23 11.50 -2.03
C LEU A 57 3.98 10.25 -1.58
N PHE A 58 4.43 10.24 -0.35
CA PHE A 58 4.93 9.05 0.33
C PHE A 58 3.77 8.37 1.06
N ILE A 59 3.50 7.10 0.76
CA ILE A 59 2.40 6.34 1.35
C ILE A 59 2.85 4.93 1.70
N GLY A 60 2.26 4.39 2.78
CA GLY A 60 2.42 3.00 3.15
C GLY A 60 2.48 2.80 4.65
N SER A 61 3.40 1.94 5.07
CA SER A 61 3.45 1.40 6.43
C SER A 61 4.12 2.32 7.45
N SER A 62 4.34 1.78 8.66
CA SER A 62 5.02 2.46 9.76
C SER A 62 6.42 2.99 9.42
N SER A 63 7.11 2.44 8.42
CA SER A 63 8.40 2.98 7.99
C SER A 63 8.26 4.30 7.24
N ILE A 64 7.19 4.53 6.49
CA ILE A 64 6.89 5.85 5.92
C ILE A 64 6.43 6.80 7.03
N ARG A 65 5.56 6.33 7.93
CA ARG A 65 5.09 7.12 9.08
C ARG A 65 6.23 7.58 9.99
N GLY A 66 7.22 6.71 10.18
CA GLY A 66 8.39 6.95 11.03
C GLY A 66 9.37 7.97 10.45
N TRP A 67 9.26 8.31 9.16
CA TRP A 67 10.11 9.28 8.50
C TRP A 67 9.68 10.73 8.81
N ARG A 68 9.87 11.13 10.07
CA ARG A 68 9.39 12.42 10.60
C ARG A 68 10.05 13.64 9.96
N ASP A 69 11.28 13.50 9.48
CA ASP A 69 12.05 14.60 8.88
C ASP A 69 11.93 14.67 7.35
N ILE A 70 10.95 13.99 6.73
CA ILE A 70 10.86 13.88 5.27
C ILE A 70 10.82 15.23 4.53
N ALA A 71 10.15 16.25 5.09
CA ALA A 71 10.12 17.60 4.52
C ALA A 71 11.48 18.30 4.61
N LYS A 72 12.30 18.00 5.63
CA LYS A 72 13.68 18.51 5.74
C LYS A 72 14.64 17.75 4.84
N ASP A 73 14.35 16.47 4.61
CA ASP A 73 15.16 15.57 3.78
C ASP A 73 14.96 15.83 2.28
N PHE A 74 13.84 16.46 1.89
CA PHE A 74 13.53 16.90 0.53
C PHE A 74 13.03 18.36 0.52
N PRO A 75 13.89 19.33 0.88
CA PRO A 75 13.46 20.72 1.11
C PRO A 75 12.95 21.43 -0.15
N ASP A 76 13.39 20.99 -1.32
CA ASP A 76 13.04 21.60 -2.62
C ASP A 76 11.83 20.93 -3.28
N LEU A 77 11.22 19.94 -2.63
CA LEU A 77 10.11 19.18 -3.17
C LEU A 77 8.84 19.36 -2.31
N PRO A 78 7.67 19.56 -2.94
CA PRO A 78 6.40 19.46 -2.25
C PRO A 78 6.13 17.99 -1.87
N VAL A 79 6.56 17.59 -0.67
CA VAL A 79 6.37 16.22 -0.17
C VAL A 79 5.17 16.10 0.76
N ILE A 80 4.46 14.98 0.67
CA ILE A 80 3.35 14.62 1.55
C ILE A 80 3.65 13.26 2.17
N ASN A 81 3.47 13.10 3.48
CA ASN A 81 3.66 11.83 4.17
C ASN A 81 2.34 11.27 4.69
N HIS A 82 1.85 10.22 4.04
CA HIS A 82 0.69 9.43 4.45
C HIS A 82 1.08 8.01 4.83
N GLY A 83 2.16 7.87 5.58
CA GLY A 83 2.44 6.62 6.27
C GLY A 83 1.51 6.43 7.46
N PHE A 84 0.95 5.23 7.60
CA PHE A 84 0.16 4.85 8.77
C PHE A 84 0.64 3.50 9.31
N GLY A 85 0.62 3.35 10.64
CA GLY A 85 1.36 2.30 11.33
C GLY A 85 0.85 0.90 11.00
N GLY A 86 1.74 -0.09 10.85
CA GLY A 86 1.35 -1.51 10.73
C GLY A 86 0.51 -1.88 9.51
N SER A 87 0.29 -0.95 8.58
CA SER A 87 -0.57 -1.15 7.42
C SER A 87 0.02 -2.14 6.43
N GLN A 88 -0.90 -2.81 5.75
CA GLN A 88 -0.69 -3.70 4.61
C GLN A 88 -1.02 -2.96 3.31
N ILE A 89 -0.60 -3.50 2.17
CA ILE A 89 -0.88 -2.87 0.86
C ILE A 89 -2.39 -2.73 0.63
N SER A 90 -3.17 -3.75 1.04
CA SER A 90 -4.62 -3.74 0.98
C SER A 90 -5.25 -2.56 1.75
N ASP A 91 -4.62 -2.11 2.85
CA ASP A 91 -5.12 -0.95 3.60
C ASP A 91 -4.93 0.34 2.79
N SER A 92 -3.79 0.50 2.10
CA SER A 92 -3.57 1.65 1.21
C SER A 92 -4.57 1.69 0.03
N ILE A 93 -5.07 0.53 -0.41
CA ILE A 93 -6.14 0.44 -1.43
C ILE A 93 -7.49 0.89 -0.86
N VAL A 94 -7.80 0.46 0.37
CA VAL A 94 -9.04 0.84 1.09
C VAL A 94 -9.13 2.35 1.29
N TYR A 95 -8.02 3.00 1.66
CA TYR A 95 -7.99 4.45 1.91
C TYR A 95 -7.53 5.29 0.71
N PHE A 96 -7.46 4.72 -0.49
CA PHE A 96 -6.97 5.40 -1.68
C PHE A 96 -7.71 6.72 -1.96
N GLU A 97 -9.04 6.69 -1.90
CA GLU A 97 -9.90 7.86 -2.16
C GLU A 97 -9.72 8.99 -1.14
N ARG A 98 -9.16 8.68 0.03
CA ARG A 98 -8.98 9.62 1.14
C ARG A 98 -7.55 10.16 1.22
N LEU A 99 -6.57 9.28 1.02
CA LEU A 99 -5.15 9.61 1.18
C LEU A 99 -4.46 9.93 -0.14
N VAL A 100 -4.90 9.37 -1.27
CA VAL A 100 -4.18 9.53 -2.53
C VAL A 100 -4.91 10.48 -3.48
N LEU A 101 -6.15 10.13 -3.81
CA LEU A 101 -6.89 10.76 -4.89
C LEU A 101 -7.08 12.28 -4.71
N PRO A 102 -7.38 12.82 -3.50
CA PRO A 102 -7.58 14.26 -3.33
C PRO A 102 -6.32 15.09 -3.60
N PHE A 103 -5.14 14.48 -3.48
CA PHE A 103 -3.85 15.15 -3.58
C PHE A 103 -3.27 15.14 -5.00
N LYS A 104 -3.81 14.29 -5.89
CA LYS A 104 -3.41 14.19 -7.32
C LYS A 104 -1.88 14.25 -7.51
N PRO A 105 -1.10 13.41 -6.81
CA PRO A 105 0.36 13.50 -6.83
C PRO A 105 0.92 13.22 -8.22
N ARG A 106 2.02 13.87 -8.59
CA ARG A 106 2.73 13.52 -9.84
C ARG A 106 3.48 12.19 -9.70
N LEU A 107 3.92 11.88 -8.48
CA LEU A 107 4.71 10.72 -8.14
C LEU A 107 4.28 10.20 -6.77
N VAL A 108 4.09 8.89 -6.67
CA VAL A 108 3.90 8.19 -5.40
C VAL A 108 5.13 7.36 -5.06
N VAL A 109 5.69 7.58 -3.88
CA VAL A 109 6.71 6.71 -3.29
C VAL A 109 6.01 5.77 -2.32
N PHE A 110 5.99 4.48 -2.65
CA PHE A 110 5.20 3.48 -1.95
C PHE A 110 6.10 2.51 -1.16
N TYR A 111 5.80 2.29 0.12
CA TYR A 111 6.46 1.25 0.93
C TYR A 111 5.51 0.55 1.90
N ALA A 112 5.09 -0.65 1.54
CA ALA A 112 4.41 -1.63 2.40
C ALA A 112 4.62 -3.04 1.82
N GLY A 113 4.32 -4.08 2.61
CA GLY A 113 4.50 -5.48 2.20
C GLY A 113 5.23 -6.35 3.24
N THR A 114 6.08 -5.77 4.09
CA THR A 114 6.72 -6.55 5.17
C THR A 114 5.73 -6.96 6.26
N ASN A 115 4.72 -6.12 6.53
CA ASN A 115 3.60 -6.44 7.41
C ASN A 115 2.68 -7.51 6.80
N ASP A 116 2.46 -7.47 5.49
CA ASP A 116 1.68 -8.46 4.75
C ASP A 116 2.28 -9.85 4.88
N LEU A 117 3.59 -9.98 4.63
CA LEU A 117 4.31 -11.25 4.79
C LEU A 117 4.29 -11.72 6.24
N ALA A 118 4.44 -10.80 7.21
CA ALA A 118 4.36 -11.12 8.63
C ALA A 118 2.95 -11.53 9.07
N ALA A 119 1.91 -11.06 8.39
CA ALA A 119 0.52 -11.48 8.58
C ALA A 119 0.18 -12.78 7.84
N GLY A 120 1.14 -13.39 7.14
CA GLY A 120 1.00 -14.70 6.50
C GLY A 120 0.63 -14.66 5.02
N LYS A 121 0.52 -13.48 4.38
CA LYS A 121 0.31 -13.40 2.93
C LYS A 121 1.51 -13.98 2.18
N SER A 122 1.24 -14.59 1.02
CA SER A 122 2.31 -15.06 0.14
C SER A 122 2.92 -13.89 -0.66
N PRO A 123 4.16 -14.02 -1.16
CA PRO A 123 4.76 -13.04 -2.07
C PRO A 123 3.87 -12.67 -3.26
N GLU A 124 3.16 -13.65 -3.82
CA GLU A 124 2.23 -13.47 -4.94
C GLU A 124 1.03 -12.61 -4.55
N THR A 125 0.45 -12.83 -3.37
CA THR A 125 -0.62 -12.00 -2.82
C THR A 125 -0.15 -10.56 -2.61
N VAL A 126 1.04 -10.36 -2.02
CA VAL A 126 1.59 -9.01 -1.83
C VAL A 126 1.80 -8.29 -3.17
N ALA A 127 2.38 -8.99 -4.16
CA ALA A 127 2.56 -8.43 -5.50
C ALA A 127 1.21 -8.16 -6.20
N ALA A 128 0.19 -9.00 -5.99
CA ALA A 128 -1.16 -8.79 -6.51
C ALA A 128 -1.84 -7.57 -5.88
N ASP A 129 -1.71 -7.37 -4.57
CA ASP A 129 -2.23 -6.17 -3.90
C ASP A 129 -1.57 -4.90 -4.44
N PHE A 130 -0.25 -4.93 -4.69
CA PHE A 130 0.44 -3.79 -5.29
C PHE A 130 -0.02 -3.52 -6.73
N ARG A 131 -0.27 -4.57 -7.52
CA ARG A 131 -0.89 -4.45 -8.84
C ARG A 131 -2.26 -3.79 -8.77
N ALA A 132 -3.10 -4.18 -7.81
CA ALA A 132 -4.41 -3.59 -7.60
C ALA A 132 -4.32 -2.11 -7.18
N PHE A 133 -3.36 -1.74 -6.32
CA PHE A 133 -3.08 -0.34 -6.01
C PHE A 133 -2.69 0.47 -7.25
N CYS A 134 -1.79 -0.04 -8.08
CA CYS A 134 -1.38 0.62 -9.32
C CYS A 134 -2.53 0.75 -10.32
N ALA A 135 -3.36 -0.29 -10.48
CA ALA A 135 -4.53 -0.25 -11.36
C ALA A 135 -5.54 0.82 -10.92
N LYS A 136 -5.75 0.94 -9.60
CA LYS A 136 -6.59 1.99 -9.02
C LYS A 136 -6.01 3.39 -9.27
N MET A 137 -4.69 3.55 -9.06
CA MET A 137 -3.97 4.78 -9.38
C MET A 137 -4.16 5.18 -10.83
N HIS A 138 -3.80 4.31 -11.79
CA HIS A 138 -3.79 4.66 -13.21
C HIS A 138 -5.19 4.77 -13.82
N THR A 139 -6.22 4.20 -13.18
CA THR A 139 -7.63 4.47 -13.54
C THR A 139 -8.03 5.91 -13.21
N SER A 140 -7.64 6.42 -12.04
CA SER A 140 -8.05 7.75 -11.57
C SER A 140 -7.08 8.87 -11.94
N LEU A 141 -5.79 8.56 -12.06
CA LEU A 141 -4.66 9.46 -12.28
C LEU A 141 -3.69 8.79 -13.27
N PRO A 142 -4.00 8.82 -14.58
CA PRO A 142 -3.29 8.03 -15.59
C PRO A 142 -1.82 8.41 -15.74
N GLU A 143 -1.42 9.64 -15.47
CA GLU A 143 -0.02 10.07 -15.65
C GLU A 143 0.85 9.89 -14.40
N THR A 144 0.27 9.51 -13.26
CA THR A 144 1.01 9.43 -11.99
C THR A 144 2.06 8.32 -12.04
N LYS A 145 3.32 8.69 -11.80
CA LYS A 145 4.43 7.75 -11.62
C LYS A 145 4.32 7.08 -10.24
N ILE A 146 4.78 5.85 -10.12
CA ILE A 146 4.80 5.08 -8.88
C ILE A 146 6.19 4.46 -8.69
N LEU A 147 6.85 4.81 -7.60
CA LEU A 147 8.12 4.25 -7.18
C LEU A 147 7.91 3.36 -5.96
N PHE A 148 8.02 2.05 -6.13
CA PHE A 148 7.98 1.10 -5.04
C PHE A 148 9.35 0.97 -4.40
N ILE A 149 9.46 1.24 -3.11
CA ILE A 149 10.66 0.88 -2.34
C ILE A 149 10.59 -0.62 -2.07
N GLY A 150 11.55 -1.37 -2.60
CA GLY A 150 11.67 -2.81 -2.35
C GLY A 150 11.63 -3.12 -0.85
N LEU A 151 11.03 -4.26 -0.49
CA LEU A 151 10.97 -4.72 0.89
C LEU A 151 12.38 -4.84 1.45
N VAL A 152 12.65 -4.08 2.52
CA VAL A 152 13.95 -4.06 3.18
C VAL A 152 14.05 -5.22 4.16
N MET A 153 15.16 -5.98 4.06
CA MET A 153 15.46 -7.15 4.90
C MET A 153 15.90 -6.71 6.30
N ALA A 154 14.97 -6.17 7.08
CA ALA A 154 15.24 -5.72 8.44
C ALA A 154 15.52 -6.90 9.40
N PRO A 155 16.40 -6.75 10.42
CA PRO A 155 16.77 -7.85 11.30
C PRO A 155 15.57 -8.48 12.05
N ALA A 156 14.58 -7.69 12.47
CA ALA A 156 13.38 -8.19 13.13
C ALA A 156 12.48 -9.06 12.24
N ARG A 157 12.74 -9.09 10.93
CA ARG A 157 11.98 -9.87 9.94
C ARG A 157 12.90 -10.76 9.10
N TRP A 158 14.09 -11.07 9.60
CA TRP A 158 15.12 -11.80 8.86
C TRP A 158 14.66 -13.17 8.34
N GLU A 159 13.81 -13.86 9.09
CA GLU A 159 13.24 -15.15 8.67
C GLU A 159 12.32 -15.05 7.44
N LEU A 160 11.84 -13.85 7.11
CA LEU A 160 11.03 -13.60 5.93
C LEU A 160 11.85 -13.14 4.72
N ARG A 161 13.19 -13.03 4.82
CA ARG A 161 14.05 -12.44 3.77
C ARG A 161 13.89 -13.10 2.40
N GLU A 162 13.70 -14.42 2.35
CA GLU A 162 13.49 -15.16 1.08
C GLU A 162 12.15 -14.80 0.45
N LYS A 163 11.09 -14.69 1.28
CA LYS A 163 9.78 -14.20 0.83
C LYS A 163 9.86 -12.74 0.38
N MET A 164 10.63 -11.90 1.08
CA MET A 164 10.85 -10.50 0.67
C MET A 164 11.58 -10.41 -0.66
N ALA A 165 12.62 -11.21 -0.87
CA ALA A 165 13.37 -11.26 -2.13
C ALA A 165 12.48 -11.71 -3.30
N LEU A 166 11.63 -12.72 -3.09
CA LEU A 166 10.67 -13.15 -4.09
C LEU A 166 9.62 -12.06 -4.37
N THR A 167 9.07 -11.41 -3.33
CA THR A 167 8.14 -10.28 -3.51
C THR A 167 8.78 -9.15 -4.32
N ASN A 168 10.01 -8.76 -3.99
CA ASN A 168 10.75 -7.73 -4.72
C ASN A 168 10.94 -8.11 -6.19
N THR A 169 11.27 -9.37 -6.47
CA THR A 169 11.42 -9.89 -7.84
C THR A 169 10.10 -9.79 -8.62
N LEU A 170 8.99 -10.22 -8.02
CA LEU A 170 7.67 -10.17 -8.65
C LEU A 170 7.20 -8.73 -8.91
N ILE A 171 7.45 -7.81 -7.97
CA ILE A 171 7.11 -6.40 -8.12
C ILE A 171 8.02 -5.73 -9.15
N ALA A 172 9.33 -6.00 -9.16
CA ALA A 172 10.25 -5.46 -10.15
C ALA A 172 9.85 -5.86 -11.57
N ALA A 173 9.51 -7.14 -11.79
CA ALA A 173 9.00 -7.62 -13.08
C ALA A 173 7.70 -6.91 -13.50
N PHE A 174 6.79 -6.65 -12.56
CA PHE A 174 5.57 -5.90 -12.83
C PHE A 174 5.82 -4.40 -13.11
N CYS A 175 6.79 -3.78 -12.43
CA CYS A 175 7.18 -2.41 -12.69
C CYS A 175 7.80 -2.27 -14.09
N ALA A 176 8.63 -3.22 -14.51
CA ALA A 176 9.30 -3.20 -15.81
C ALA A 176 8.37 -3.20 -17.03
N SER A 177 7.09 -3.57 -16.86
CA SER A 177 6.11 -3.60 -17.96
C SER A 177 5.44 -2.24 -18.25
N ASP A 178 5.76 -1.18 -17.50
CA ASP A 178 5.18 0.15 -17.72
C ASP A 178 6.14 1.26 -17.25
N PRO A 179 6.45 2.26 -18.10
CA PRO A 179 7.41 3.31 -17.77
C PRO A 179 6.97 4.20 -16.60
N ARG A 180 5.70 4.17 -16.19
CA ARG A 180 5.20 4.91 -15.02
C ARG A 180 5.51 4.20 -13.71
N ARG A 181 6.06 2.99 -13.72
CA ARG A 181 6.35 2.21 -12.51
C ARG A 181 7.83 1.90 -12.41
N ALA A 182 8.37 2.00 -11.20
CA ALA A 182 9.73 1.58 -10.91
C ALA A 182 9.78 0.90 -9.54
N LEU A 183 10.74 -0.01 -9.37
CA LEU A 183 11.15 -0.50 -8.05
C LEU A 183 12.57 -0.03 -7.78
N ILE A 184 12.81 0.46 -6.57
CA ILE A 184 14.16 0.75 -6.07
C ILE A 184 14.52 -0.27 -4.99
N ASP A 185 15.62 -0.99 -5.19
CA ASP A 185 16.14 -1.91 -4.18
C ASP A 185 17.19 -1.19 -3.32
N LEU A 186 16.88 -1.07 -2.02
CA LEU A 186 17.75 -0.42 -1.05
C LEU A 186 18.60 -1.43 -0.26
N ASN A 187 18.32 -2.73 -0.37
CA ASN A 187 19.03 -3.76 0.38
C ASN A 187 20.56 -3.73 0.21
N PRO A 188 21.12 -3.50 -1.00
CA PRO A 188 22.58 -3.40 -1.18
C PRO A 188 23.24 -2.31 -0.33
N HIS A 189 22.51 -1.24 0.00
CA HIS A 189 23.01 -0.15 0.84
C HIS A 189 22.72 -0.36 2.33
N MET A 190 21.77 -1.23 2.65
CA MET A 190 21.31 -1.51 4.02
C MET A 190 21.97 -2.77 4.62
N MET A 191 22.82 -3.45 3.85
CA MET A 191 23.54 -4.66 4.24
C MET A 191 25.04 -4.41 4.41
N THR A 192 25.68 -5.27 5.19
CA THR A 192 27.13 -5.37 5.30
C THR A 192 27.68 -6.16 4.09
N PRO A 193 29.00 -6.07 3.80
CA PRO A 193 29.60 -6.80 2.68
C PRO A 193 29.43 -8.33 2.74
N ASP A 194 29.30 -8.90 3.94
CA ASP A 194 29.02 -10.32 4.20
C ASP A 194 27.52 -10.67 4.13
N GLY A 195 26.66 -9.75 3.71
CA GLY A 195 25.25 -9.98 3.45
C GLY A 195 24.36 -9.99 4.68
N GLN A 196 24.81 -9.42 5.81
CA GLN A 196 23.99 -9.24 7.01
C GLN A 196 23.32 -7.87 7.02
N ALA A 197 22.18 -7.74 7.71
CA ALA A 197 21.58 -6.43 7.92
C ALA A 197 22.49 -5.54 8.78
N ARG A 198 22.70 -4.28 8.35
CA ARG A 198 23.45 -3.30 9.14
C ARG A 198 22.65 -2.87 10.37
N LEU A 199 22.98 -3.43 11.53
CA LEU A 199 22.25 -3.19 12.77
C LEU A 199 22.26 -1.71 13.22
N ASP A 200 23.30 -0.95 12.86
CA ASP A 200 23.46 0.47 13.18
C ASP A 200 22.47 1.39 12.44
N LEU A 201 21.67 0.84 11.51
CA LEU A 201 20.65 1.57 10.77
C LEU A 201 19.25 1.55 11.38
N TYR A 202 19.03 0.70 12.39
CA TYR A 202 17.72 0.48 12.98
C TYR A 202 17.64 1.08 14.38
N ILE A 203 16.42 1.37 14.84
CA ILE A 203 16.16 1.67 16.25
C ILE A 203 16.09 0.37 17.06
N GLY A 204 15.83 0.46 18.37
CA GLY A 204 15.87 -0.68 19.29
C GLY A 204 14.98 -1.87 18.90
N ASP A 205 13.92 -1.67 18.11
CA ASP A 205 13.05 -2.74 17.62
C ASP A 205 13.63 -3.55 16.45
N ARG A 206 14.77 -3.14 15.89
CA ARG A 206 15.44 -3.77 14.75
C ARG A 206 14.56 -3.93 13.51
N LEU A 207 13.53 -3.09 13.38
CA LEU A 207 12.59 -3.07 12.26
C LEU A 207 12.56 -1.69 11.59
N HIS A 208 12.37 -0.64 12.40
CA HIS A 208 12.28 0.72 11.89
C HIS A 208 13.66 1.37 11.86
N MET A 209 13.88 2.22 10.85
CA MET A 209 15.17 2.87 10.68
C MET A 209 15.35 4.04 11.65
N ASN A 210 16.59 4.28 12.01
CA ASN A 210 17.01 5.54 12.60
C ASN A 210 17.36 6.56 11.50
N ARG A 211 17.81 7.77 11.89
CA ARG A 211 18.18 8.84 10.95
C ARG A 211 19.22 8.42 9.90
N ARG A 212 20.16 7.54 10.22
CA ARG A 212 21.18 7.04 9.28
C ARG A 212 20.57 6.12 8.24
N GLY A 213 19.60 5.29 8.62
CA GLY A 213 18.86 4.44 7.66
C GLY A 213 18.00 5.27 6.71
N TYR A 214 17.26 6.25 7.24
CA TYR A 214 16.49 7.17 6.41
C TYR A 214 17.37 8.04 5.50
N LYS A 215 18.59 8.39 5.92
CA LYS A 215 19.54 9.09 5.05
C LYS A 215 19.91 8.26 3.82
N ILE A 216 20.08 6.94 3.95
CA ILE A 216 20.33 6.06 2.79
C ILE A 216 19.11 6.06 1.85
N TRP A 217 17.91 5.97 2.41
CA TRP A 217 16.68 6.05 1.62
C TRP A 217 16.58 7.40 0.89
N GLN A 218 16.87 8.49 1.59
CA GLN A 218 16.88 9.85 1.06
C GLN A 218 17.84 9.97 -0.13
N GLU A 219 19.11 9.60 0.06
CA GLU A 219 20.14 9.69 -0.97
C GLU A 219 19.80 8.87 -2.21
N ALA A 220 19.24 7.67 -2.03
CA ALA A 220 18.84 6.79 -3.13
C ALA A 220 17.58 7.28 -3.87
N LEU A 221 16.63 7.88 -3.14
CA LEU A 221 15.37 8.37 -3.72
C LEU A 221 15.54 9.73 -4.40
N ASN A 222 16.31 10.65 -3.82
CA ASN A 222 16.43 12.04 -4.28
C ASN A 222 16.60 12.21 -5.81
N PRO A 223 17.53 11.53 -6.49
CA PRO A 223 17.70 11.69 -7.94
C PRO A 223 16.48 11.23 -8.76
N LEU A 224 15.60 10.39 -8.20
CA LEU A 224 14.39 9.89 -8.86
C LEU A 224 13.17 10.78 -8.64
N LEU A 225 13.24 11.71 -7.68
CA LEU A 225 12.11 12.56 -7.33
C LEU A 225 12.15 13.91 -8.03
N VAL A 226 13.29 14.36 -8.56
CA VAL A 226 13.47 15.74 -9.06
C VAL A 226 13.00 15.99 -10.51
N ASP A 227 12.35 15.00 -11.14
CA ASP A 227 11.74 15.08 -12.48
C ASP A 227 10.54 16.06 -12.59
#